data_AF-A0A2D7C230-F1
#
_entry.id   AF-A0A2D7C230-F1
#
_cell.length_a   1.000
_cell.length_b   1.000
_cell.length_c   1.000
_cell.angle_alpha   90.00
_cell.angle_beta   90.00
_cell.angle_gamma   90.00
#
_symmetry.space_group_name_H-M   'P 1'
#
loop_
_entity.id
_entity.type
_entity.pdbx_description
1 polymer ?
#
loop_
_entity_poly.entity_id
_entity_poly.type
_entity_poly.pdbx_seq_one_letter_code
_entity_poly.pdbx_strand_id
1 'polypeptide(L)'
;MQKNKIYKTVELLSDYKSIAPLNEKDDTDSQESLLKTGISYAMGGSIIESGSYIRSSINSNPHLSISHFNLGKLFLKRNNLRNAIVSLENSLMLSPGNTEILVFLAETHEKFGNIQVAKEYFLKISKKNPRLFEPYLGLARILAKQKRWDDSINFLRKAKRIAPMEKVVFYDGGIIFLEQNDIDTALVYFLRAYKLDPDDERISQMLNKFKRIKKK
;
A
#
# COMPACT_ATOMS: atom_id res chain seq x y z
N MET A 1 -11.58 -5.68 30.18
CA MET A 1 -11.64 -4.25 29.77
C MET A 1 -11.23 -4.02 28.30
N GLN A 2 -11.79 -4.76 27.33
CA GLN A 2 -11.41 -4.64 25.90
C GLN A 2 -12.54 -4.19 24.96
N LYS A 3 -13.80 -4.13 25.43
CA LYS A 3 -14.97 -3.73 24.60
C LYS A 3 -15.03 -2.23 24.25
N ASN A 4 -14.29 -1.36 24.95
CA ASN A 4 -14.40 0.10 24.78
C ASN A 4 -13.47 0.74 23.73
N LYS A 5 -12.62 -0.03 23.04
CA LYS A 5 -11.78 0.55 21.95
C LYS A 5 -12.46 0.58 20.58
N ILE A 6 -13.51 -0.23 20.38
CA ILE A 6 -14.24 -0.30 19.09
C ILE A 6 -15.09 0.96 18.86
N TYR A 7 -15.50 1.67 19.93
CA TYR A 7 -16.41 2.81 19.81
C TYR A 7 -15.73 4.16 19.59
N LYS A 8 -14.40 4.25 19.68
CA LYS A 8 -13.66 5.51 19.45
C LYS A 8 -13.26 5.77 18.00
N THR A 9 -13.50 4.83 17.09
CA THR A 9 -13.12 4.93 15.67
C THR A 9 -14.17 5.62 14.79
N VAL A 10 -15.37 5.91 15.31
CA VAL A 10 -16.43 6.56 14.53
C VAL A 10 -16.21 8.09 14.41
N GLU A 11 -15.39 8.70 15.28
CA GLU A 11 -15.27 10.16 15.38
C GLU A 11 -14.28 10.83 14.40
N LEU A 12 -13.55 10.08 13.56
CA LEU A 12 -12.58 10.66 12.60
C LEU A 12 -13.04 10.64 11.12
N LEU A 13 -14.32 10.40 10.86
CA LEU A 13 -14.89 10.25 9.50
C LEU A 13 -15.51 11.54 8.93
N SER A 14 -14.93 12.72 9.20
CA SER A 14 -15.51 14.01 8.74
C SER A 14 -15.69 14.11 7.23
N ASP A 15 -14.86 13.44 6.42
CA ASP A 15 -14.87 13.60 4.96
C ASP A 15 -15.80 12.62 4.22
N TYR A 16 -16.43 11.68 4.93
CA TYR A 16 -17.29 10.64 4.30
C TYR A 16 -18.63 10.40 5.01
N LYS A 17 -19.03 11.26 5.96
CA LYS A 17 -20.42 11.30 6.45
C LYS A 17 -21.46 11.53 5.34
N SER A 18 -21.04 11.97 4.15
CA SER A 18 -21.93 12.34 3.04
C SER A 18 -22.36 11.20 2.11
N ILE A 19 -21.84 9.98 2.26
CA ILE A 19 -22.24 8.85 1.42
C ILE A 19 -22.92 7.82 2.32
N ALA A 20 -24.24 7.93 2.42
CA ALA A 20 -25.08 6.99 3.16
C ALA A 20 -24.82 5.55 2.67
N PRO A 21 -24.83 4.55 3.57
CA PRO A 21 -24.89 3.15 3.14
C PRO A 21 -26.09 2.96 2.21
N LEU A 22 -25.97 2.07 1.22
CA LEU A 22 -27.08 1.74 0.32
C LEU A 22 -28.29 1.31 1.17
N ASN A 23 -29.46 1.87 0.89
CA ASN A 23 -30.71 1.57 1.60
C ASN A 23 -30.95 0.06 1.69
N GLU A 24 -31.45 -0.40 2.83
CA GLU A 24 -31.79 -1.79 3.21
C GLU A 24 -32.91 -2.41 2.33
N LYS A 25 -32.72 -2.45 1.02
CA LYS A 25 -33.62 -3.15 0.09
C LYS A 25 -32.81 -3.96 -0.89
N ASP A 26 -32.18 -4.99 -0.35
CA ASP A 26 -31.96 -6.29 -1.00
C ASP A 26 -31.48 -7.25 0.10
N ASP A 27 -32.42 -7.92 0.77
CA ASP A 27 -32.20 -8.97 1.79
C ASP A 27 -31.44 -10.22 1.24
N THR A 28 -30.92 -10.14 0.01
CA THR A 28 -30.26 -11.25 -0.71
C THR A 28 -28.75 -11.13 -0.83
N ASP A 29 -28.15 -9.97 -0.57
CA ASP A 29 -26.70 -9.81 -0.68
C ASP A 29 -25.99 -10.05 0.65
N SER A 30 -25.42 -11.25 0.79
CA SER A 30 -24.50 -11.56 1.90
C SER A 30 -23.37 -10.52 2.02
N GLN A 31 -22.82 -10.32 3.22
CA GLN A 31 -21.66 -9.44 3.45
C GLN A 31 -20.49 -9.71 2.48
N GLU A 32 -20.34 -10.95 2.02
CA GLU A 32 -19.35 -11.36 1.03
C GLU A 32 -19.72 -10.95 -0.39
N SER A 33 -21.02 -10.99 -0.75
CA SER A 33 -21.53 -10.48 -2.02
C SER A 33 -21.26 -8.97 -2.12
N LEU A 34 -21.65 -8.21 -1.09
CA LEU A 34 -21.39 -6.78 -0.99
C LEU A 34 -19.89 -6.46 -1.13
N LEU A 35 -19.04 -7.24 -0.47
CA LEU A 35 -17.59 -7.09 -0.59
C LEU A 35 -17.09 -7.37 -2.02
N LYS A 36 -17.53 -8.47 -2.65
CA LYS A 36 -17.15 -8.82 -4.02
C LYS A 36 -17.55 -7.73 -5.00
N THR A 37 -18.76 -7.19 -4.88
CA THR A 37 -19.25 -6.06 -5.68
C THR A 37 -18.38 -4.83 -5.47
N GLY A 38 -18.06 -4.49 -4.21
CA GLY A 38 -17.17 -3.37 -3.89
C GLY A 38 -15.76 -3.52 -4.46
N ILE A 39 -15.20 -4.73 -4.47
CA ILE A 39 -13.91 -5.03 -5.09
C ILE A 39 -13.99 -4.87 -6.62
N SER A 40 -15.07 -5.36 -7.25
CA SER A 40 -15.29 -5.23 -8.69
C SER A 40 -15.31 -3.76 -9.14
N TYR A 41 -16.07 -2.90 -8.44
CA TYR A 41 -16.07 -1.45 -8.68
C TYR A 41 -14.66 -0.84 -8.49
N ALA A 42 -13.88 -1.31 -7.51
CA ALA A 42 -12.51 -0.82 -7.31
C ALA A 42 -11.59 -1.12 -8.50
N MET A 43 -11.75 -2.30 -9.10
CA MET A 43 -11.04 -2.74 -10.30
C MET A 43 -11.45 -1.93 -11.52
N GLY A 44 -12.75 -1.64 -11.67
CA GLY A 44 -13.29 -0.79 -12.73
C GLY A 44 -12.97 0.71 -12.59
N GLY A 45 -12.34 1.14 -11.49
CA GLY A 45 -11.98 2.54 -11.24
C GLY A 45 -13.06 3.37 -10.54
N SER A 46 -14.24 2.79 -10.29
CA SER A 46 -15.37 3.38 -9.57
C SER A 46 -15.14 3.39 -8.04
N ILE A 47 -14.27 4.29 -7.60
CA ILE A 47 -13.80 4.36 -6.19
C ILE A 47 -14.93 4.73 -5.22
N ILE A 48 -15.91 5.51 -5.66
CA ILE A 48 -17.01 5.97 -4.80
C ILE A 48 -17.94 4.80 -4.47
N GLU A 49 -18.40 4.11 -5.50
CA GLU A 49 -19.27 2.94 -5.45
C GLU A 49 -18.60 1.82 -4.65
N SER A 50 -17.32 1.55 -4.95
CA SER A 50 -16.50 0.60 -4.19
C SER A 50 -16.54 0.87 -2.69
N GLY A 51 -16.36 2.13 -2.28
CA GLY A 51 -16.39 2.53 -0.88
C GLY A 51 -17.76 2.39 -0.22
N SER A 52 -18.86 2.52 -0.98
CA SER A 52 -20.21 2.33 -0.48
C SER A 52 -20.52 0.85 -0.21
N TYR A 53 -20.21 -0.02 -1.18
CA TYR A 53 -20.41 -1.47 -1.04
C TYR A 53 -19.54 -2.09 0.05
N ILE A 54 -18.27 -1.68 0.16
CA ILE A 54 -17.38 -2.17 1.22
C ILE A 54 -17.89 -1.74 2.61
N ARG A 55 -18.41 -0.52 2.76
CA ARG A 55 -19.02 -0.08 4.04
C ARG A 55 -20.30 -0.84 4.35
N SER A 56 -21.13 -1.11 3.36
CA SER A 56 -22.35 -1.91 3.53
C SER A 56 -22.01 -3.33 3.99
N SER A 57 -20.93 -3.93 3.44
CA SER A 57 -20.37 -5.20 3.91
C SER A 57 -19.92 -5.14 5.39
N ILE A 58 -19.25 -4.05 5.80
CA ILE A 58 -18.83 -3.85 7.21
C ILE A 58 -20.04 -3.65 8.13
N ASN A 59 -21.06 -2.92 7.70
CA ASN A 59 -22.27 -2.71 8.49
C ASN A 59 -23.03 -4.02 8.69
N SER A 60 -23.11 -4.85 7.64
CA SER A 60 -23.71 -6.19 7.69
C SER A 60 -22.91 -7.15 8.58
N ASN A 61 -21.57 -7.13 8.50
CA ASN A 61 -20.69 -7.90 9.38
C ASN A 61 -19.41 -7.13 9.77
N PRO A 62 -19.38 -6.50 10.96
CA PRO A 62 -18.22 -5.72 11.40
C PRO A 62 -16.97 -6.56 11.69
N HIS A 63 -17.10 -7.88 11.83
CA HIS A 63 -16.01 -8.80 12.13
C HIS A 63 -15.35 -9.39 10.88
N LEU A 64 -15.78 -8.98 9.69
CA LEU A 64 -15.18 -9.41 8.44
C LEU A 64 -13.88 -8.65 8.15
N SER A 65 -12.76 -9.22 8.61
CA SER A 65 -11.40 -8.67 8.48
C SER A 65 -11.08 -8.17 7.06
N ILE A 66 -11.48 -8.96 6.05
CA ILE A 66 -11.21 -8.67 4.64
C ILE A 66 -11.95 -7.42 4.13
N SER A 67 -13.11 -7.07 4.71
CA SER A 67 -13.82 -5.84 4.34
C SER A 67 -13.10 -4.60 4.85
N HIS A 68 -12.61 -4.63 6.10
CA HIS A 68 -11.76 -3.58 6.65
C HIS A 68 -10.44 -3.45 5.88
N PHE A 69 -9.84 -4.57 5.46
CA PHE A 69 -8.63 -4.58 4.64
C PHE A 69 -8.84 -3.86 3.30
N ASN A 70 -9.91 -4.22 2.58
CA ASN A 70 -10.23 -3.59 1.30
C ASN A 70 -10.60 -2.11 1.44
N LEU A 71 -11.26 -1.72 2.52
CA LEU A 71 -11.50 -0.31 2.82
C LEU A 71 -10.17 0.45 3.04
N GLY A 72 -9.22 -0.15 3.77
CA GLY A 72 -7.88 0.39 3.96
C GLY A 72 -7.12 0.59 2.64
N LYS A 73 -7.16 -0.41 1.75
CA LYS A 73 -6.58 -0.33 0.40
C LYS A 73 -7.21 0.80 -0.42
N LEU A 74 -8.53 0.95 -0.35
CA LEU A 74 -9.26 2.01 -1.05
C LEU A 74 -8.84 3.40 -0.57
N PHE A 75 -8.73 3.60 0.75
CA PHE A 75 -8.24 4.85 1.33
C PHE A 75 -6.78 5.14 0.92
N LEU A 76 -5.91 4.13 0.89
CA LEU A 76 -4.54 4.28 0.44
C LEU A 76 -4.46 4.72 -1.03
N LYS A 77 -5.29 4.14 -1.91
CA LYS A 77 -5.41 4.53 -3.33
C LYS A 77 -5.84 5.99 -3.47
N ARG A 78 -6.70 6.49 -2.57
CA ARG A 78 -7.11 7.91 -2.50
C ARG A 78 -6.14 8.82 -1.73
N ASN A 79 -4.99 8.30 -1.31
CA ASN A 79 -4.04 9.01 -0.46
C ASN A 79 -4.63 9.51 0.88
N ASN A 80 -5.74 8.93 1.34
CA ASN A 80 -6.31 9.21 2.66
C ASN A 80 -5.64 8.30 3.70
N LEU A 81 -4.42 8.66 4.07
CA LEU A 81 -3.53 7.82 4.85
C LEU A 81 -4.04 7.56 6.27
N ARG A 82 -4.67 8.55 6.90
CA ARG A 82 -5.22 8.42 8.26
C ARG A 82 -6.32 7.36 8.32
N ASN A 83 -7.28 7.42 7.40
CA ASN A 83 -8.37 6.44 7.34
C ASN A 83 -7.89 5.06 6.86
N ALA A 84 -6.86 5.02 6.02
CA ALA A 84 -6.20 3.78 5.64
C ALA A 84 -5.61 3.07 6.86
N ILE A 85 -4.85 3.77 7.71
CA ILE A 85 -4.27 3.22 8.95
C ILE A 85 -5.38 2.65 9.83
N VAL A 86 -6.42 3.43 10.13
CA VAL A 86 -7.53 2.98 11.01
C VAL A 86 -8.20 1.70 10.47
N SER A 87 -8.48 1.66 9.17
CA SER A 87 -9.15 0.50 8.55
C SER A 87 -8.25 -0.75 8.56
N LEU A 88 -6.96 -0.57 8.28
CA LEU A 88 -5.98 -1.65 8.32
C LEU A 88 -5.72 -2.15 9.75
N GLU A 89 -5.73 -1.27 10.76
CA GLU A 89 -5.63 -1.65 12.18
C GLU A 89 -6.84 -2.47 12.63
N ASN A 90 -8.06 -2.08 12.22
CA ASN A 90 -9.27 -2.88 12.47
C ASN A 90 -9.15 -4.27 11.84
N SER A 91 -8.67 -4.35 10.59
CA SER A 91 -8.43 -5.61 9.90
C SER A 91 -7.38 -6.47 10.63
N LEU A 92 -6.27 -5.87 11.06
CA LEU A 92 -5.21 -6.57 11.80
C LEU A 92 -5.72 -7.11 13.15
N MET A 93 -6.59 -6.36 13.84
CA MET A 93 -7.20 -6.80 15.10
C MET A 93 -8.08 -8.04 14.90
N LEU A 94 -8.78 -8.13 13.77
CA LEU A 94 -9.64 -9.27 13.41
C LEU A 94 -8.85 -10.46 12.83
N SER A 95 -7.65 -10.22 12.28
CA SER A 95 -6.76 -11.27 11.78
C SER A 95 -5.32 -11.07 12.23
N PRO A 96 -5.02 -11.27 13.52
CA PRO A 96 -3.69 -11.06 14.06
C PRO A 96 -2.68 -11.99 13.37
N GLY A 97 -1.71 -11.39 12.65
CA GLY A 97 -0.63 -12.14 12.01
C GLY A 97 -0.78 -12.37 10.52
N ASN A 98 -1.86 -11.88 9.89
CA ASN A 98 -1.92 -11.74 8.44
C ASN A 98 -0.80 -10.77 7.98
N THR A 99 0.09 -11.29 7.15
CA THR A 99 1.30 -10.57 6.73
C THR A 99 0.99 -9.49 5.72
N GLU A 100 0.00 -9.70 4.86
CA GLU A 100 -0.40 -8.73 3.85
C GLU A 100 -0.88 -7.43 4.53
N ILE A 101 -1.73 -7.56 5.56
CA ILE A 101 -2.18 -6.40 6.36
C ILE A 101 -1.00 -5.66 6.99
N LEU A 102 -0.02 -6.39 7.53
CA LEU A 102 1.18 -5.79 8.12
C LEU A 102 2.02 -5.02 7.08
N VAL A 103 2.14 -5.54 5.85
CA VAL A 103 2.82 -4.85 4.74
C VAL A 103 2.09 -3.55 4.42
N PHE A 104 0.77 -3.59 4.20
CA PHE A 104 0.00 -2.39 3.90
C PHE A 104 0.05 -1.36 5.03
N LEU A 105 0.06 -1.78 6.30
CA LEU A 105 0.25 -0.87 7.44
C LEU A 105 1.63 -0.22 7.40
N ALA A 106 2.69 -1.00 7.19
CA ALA A 106 4.06 -0.50 7.12
C ALA A 106 4.21 0.56 6.01
N GLU A 107 3.71 0.26 4.81
CA GLU A 107 3.74 1.17 3.66
C GLU A 107 2.90 2.42 3.89
N THR A 108 1.72 2.27 4.49
CA THR A 108 0.85 3.41 4.82
C THR A 108 1.51 4.32 5.85
N HIS A 109 2.13 3.75 6.89
CA HIS A 109 2.91 4.52 7.87
C HIS A 109 4.12 5.20 7.24
N GLU A 110 4.82 4.54 6.31
CA GLU A 110 5.94 5.13 5.58
C GLU A 110 5.47 6.36 4.79
N LYS A 111 4.37 6.23 4.05
CA LYS A 111 3.78 7.29 3.24
C LYS A 111 3.23 8.43 4.09
N PHE A 112 2.71 8.12 5.29
CA PHE A 112 2.20 9.12 6.23
C PHE A 112 3.31 9.90 6.93
N GLY A 113 4.55 9.41 6.91
CA GLY A 113 5.70 10.03 7.58
C GLY A 113 6.01 9.43 8.96
N ASN A 114 5.31 8.39 9.39
CA ASN A 114 5.60 7.66 10.63
C ASN A 114 6.74 6.65 10.38
N ILE A 115 7.90 7.16 10.01
CA ILE A 115 9.04 6.37 9.51
C ILE A 115 9.51 5.31 10.51
N GLN A 116 9.55 5.64 11.79
CA GLN A 116 9.97 4.69 12.83
C GLN A 116 8.99 3.51 12.97
N VAL A 117 7.68 3.78 12.94
CA VAL A 117 6.64 2.76 13.01
C VAL A 117 6.69 1.85 11.77
N ALA A 118 6.83 2.44 10.58
CA ALA A 118 6.99 1.68 9.35
C ALA A 118 8.21 0.75 9.40
N LYS A 119 9.36 1.25 9.86
CA LYS A 119 10.58 0.46 10.03
C LYS A 119 10.38 -0.73 10.96
N GLU A 120 9.70 -0.53 12.10
CA GLU A 120 9.40 -1.61 13.05
C GLU A 120 8.52 -2.70 12.42
N TYR A 121 7.49 -2.32 11.67
CA TYR A 121 6.68 -3.29 10.93
C TYR A 121 7.52 -4.04 9.88
N PHE A 122 8.32 -3.37 9.07
CA PHE A 122 9.17 -4.04 8.08
C PHE A 122 10.20 -4.98 8.73
N LEU A 123 10.78 -4.61 9.87
CA LEU A 123 11.68 -5.49 10.64
C LEU A 123 10.93 -6.71 11.20
N LYS A 124 9.71 -6.53 11.70
CA LYS A 124 8.88 -7.63 12.19
C LYS A 124 8.51 -8.60 11.05
N ILE A 125 8.10 -8.06 9.90
CA ILE A 125 7.71 -8.85 8.72
C ILE A 125 8.92 -9.61 8.18
N SER A 126 10.08 -8.97 8.01
CA SER A 126 11.29 -9.65 7.48
C SER A 126 11.83 -10.76 8.38
N LYS A 127 11.67 -10.63 9.71
CA LYS A 127 12.00 -11.71 10.66
C LYS A 127 11.05 -12.90 10.52
N LYS A 128 9.74 -12.65 10.39
CA LYS A 128 8.72 -13.71 10.29
C LYS A 128 8.74 -14.39 8.92
N ASN A 129 8.87 -13.60 7.85
CA ASN A 129 8.78 -14.04 6.47
C ASN A 129 10.00 -13.56 5.67
N PRO A 130 11.15 -14.25 5.79
CA PRO A 130 12.39 -13.80 5.18
C PRO A 130 12.42 -13.86 3.65
N ARG A 131 11.42 -14.51 3.02
CA ARG A 131 11.24 -14.63 1.57
C ARG A 131 10.28 -13.60 0.96
N LEU A 132 9.79 -12.64 1.75
CA LEU A 132 8.94 -11.55 1.26
C LEU A 132 9.83 -10.35 0.88
N PHE A 133 9.62 -9.72 -0.27
CA PHE A 133 10.54 -8.68 -0.77
C PHE A 133 10.20 -7.30 -0.22
N GLU A 134 8.91 -7.03 -0.01
CA GLU A 134 8.30 -5.80 0.46
C GLU A 134 8.97 -5.23 1.72
N PRO A 135 9.24 -6.00 2.79
CA PRO A 135 9.93 -5.46 3.95
C PRO A 135 11.36 -5.00 3.65
N TYR A 136 12.07 -5.67 2.74
CA TYR A 136 13.42 -5.23 2.37
C TYR A 136 13.38 -4.02 1.46
N LEU A 137 12.40 -3.94 0.55
CA LEU A 137 12.22 -2.76 -0.30
C LEU A 137 11.84 -1.53 0.54
N GLY A 138 10.93 -1.67 1.51
CA GLY A 138 10.55 -0.62 2.44
C GLY A 138 11.73 -0.14 3.32
N LEU A 139 12.54 -1.08 3.84
CA LEU A 139 13.75 -0.72 4.58
C LEU A 139 14.77 0.03 3.70
N ALA A 140 14.93 -0.38 2.44
CA ALA A 140 15.80 0.33 1.48
C ALA A 140 15.32 1.78 1.26
N ARG A 141 14.02 1.99 0.99
CA ARG A 141 13.44 3.34 0.85
C ARG A 141 13.66 4.21 2.09
N ILE A 142 13.45 3.65 3.28
CA ILE A 142 13.66 4.37 4.54
C ILE A 142 15.13 4.79 4.70
N LEU A 143 16.07 3.89 4.39
CA LEU A 143 17.51 4.17 4.50
C LEU A 143 18.00 5.15 3.43
N ALA A 144 17.46 5.10 2.21
CA ALA A 144 17.74 6.06 1.15
C ALA A 144 17.34 7.49 1.56
N LYS A 145 16.14 7.66 2.14
CA LYS A 145 15.69 8.95 2.71
C LYS A 145 16.62 9.48 3.81
N GLN A 146 17.29 8.57 4.53
CA GLN A 146 18.30 8.90 5.54
C GLN A 146 19.71 9.09 4.96
N LYS A 147 19.87 9.04 3.63
CA LYS A 147 21.15 9.08 2.91
C LYS A 147 22.13 7.98 3.32
N ARG A 148 21.63 6.88 3.88
CA ARG A 148 22.41 5.67 4.21
C ARG A 148 22.46 4.75 3.00
N TRP A 149 23.22 5.16 1.98
CA TRP A 149 23.22 4.55 0.66
C TRP A 149 23.65 3.09 0.67
N ASP A 150 24.75 2.75 1.34
CA ASP A 150 25.28 1.38 1.35
C ASP A 150 24.29 0.39 1.98
N ASP A 151 23.67 0.77 3.10
CA ASP A 151 22.65 -0.04 3.76
C ASP A 151 21.39 -0.18 2.88
N SER A 152 20.96 0.92 2.27
CA SER A 152 19.83 0.94 1.35
C SER A 152 20.04 -0.02 0.17
N ILE A 153 21.19 0.05 -0.49
CA ILE A 153 21.55 -0.80 -1.63
C ILE A 153 21.62 -2.27 -1.21
N ASN A 154 22.13 -2.57 0.00
CA ASN A 154 22.14 -3.93 0.52
C ASN A 154 20.74 -4.52 0.67
N PHE A 155 19.78 -3.76 1.20
CA PHE A 155 18.39 -4.18 1.31
C PHE A 155 17.70 -4.27 -0.06
N LEU A 156 17.93 -3.30 -0.95
CA LEU A 156 17.42 -3.33 -2.32
C LEU A 156 17.91 -4.56 -3.09
N ARG A 157 19.19 -4.94 -2.94
CA ARG A 157 19.75 -6.16 -3.54
C ARG A 157 19.05 -7.41 -3.03
N LYS A 158 18.69 -7.45 -1.73
CA LYS A 158 17.94 -8.57 -1.15
C LYS A 158 16.52 -8.64 -1.72
N ALA A 159 15.82 -7.51 -1.81
CA ALA A 159 14.50 -7.44 -2.44
C ALA A 159 14.56 -7.93 -3.90
N LYS A 160 15.52 -7.45 -4.69
CA LYS A 160 15.75 -7.86 -6.09
C LYS A 160 16.02 -9.36 -6.25
N ARG A 161 16.79 -9.96 -5.33
CA ARG A 161 17.07 -11.40 -5.37
C ARG A 161 15.83 -12.24 -5.08
N ILE A 162 14.97 -11.79 -4.17
CA ILE A 162 13.72 -12.47 -3.83
C ILE A 162 12.70 -12.33 -4.96
N ALA A 163 12.63 -11.15 -5.56
CA ALA A 163 11.59 -10.76 -6.49
C ALA A 163 12.18 -10.16 -7.79
N PRO A 164 12.87 -10.95 -8.63
CA PRO A 164 13.60 -10.46 -9.80
C PRO A 164 12.71 -10.05 -11.00
N MET A 165 11.40 -10.31 -10.90
CA MET A 165 10.39 -9.95 -11.90
C MET A 165 9.40 -8.91 -11.36
N GLU A 166 9.55 -8.47 -10.12
CA GLU A 166 8.66 -7.45 -9.55
C GLU A 166 9.10 -6.07 -9.99
N LYS A 167 8.27 -5.45 -10.85
CA LYS A 167 8.50 -4.12 -11.40
C LYS A 167 8.80 -3.07 -10.33
N VAL A 168 8.05 -3.09 -9.22
CA VAL A 168 8.18 -2.11 -8.14
C VAL A 168 9.57 -2.10 -7.53
N VAL A 169 10.24 -3.26 -7.46
CA VAL A 169 11.62 -3.36 -6.96
C VAL A 169 12.59 -2.59 -7.85
N PHE A 170 12.39 -2.64 -9.16
CA PHE A 170 13.24 -1.92 -10.12
C PHE A 170 12.89 -0.44 -10.19
N TYR A 171 11.60 -0.10 -10.13
CA TYR A 171 11.16 1.30 -10.10
C TYR A 171 11.70 2.03 -8.87
N ASP A 172 11.48 1.48 -7.67
CA ASP A 172 11.98 2.06 -6.42
C ASP A 172 13.51 2.06 -6.38
N GLY A 173 14.17 1.03 -6.92
CA GLY A 173 15.61 1.03 -7.08
C GLY A 173 16.12 2.18 -7.95
N GLY A 174 15.43 2.47 -9.06
CA GLY A 174 15.73 3.63 -9.91
C GLY A 174 15.58 4.96 -9.17
N ILE A 175 14.55 5.09 -8.33
CA ILE A 175 14.36 6.27 -7.47
C ILE A 175 15.50 6.39 -6.45
N ILE A 176 15.89 5.30 -5.79
CA ILE A 176 16.97 5.28 -4.80
C ILE A 176 18.30 5.74 -5.43
N PHE A 177 18.68 5.20 -6.59
CA PHE A 177 19.91 5.61 -7.27
C PHE A 177 19.84 7.06 -7.79
N LEU A 178 18.66 7.51 -8.21
CA LEU A 178 18.45 8.91 -8.60
C LEU A 178 18.62 9.86 -7.41
N GLU A 179 18.11 9.51 -6.23
CA GLU A 179 18.32 10.26 -4.98
C GLU A 179 19.80 10.28 -4.53
N GLN A 180 20.54 9.22 -4.86
CA GLN A 180 21.99 9.14 -4.67
C GLN A 180 22.79 9.94 -5.73
N ASN A 181 22.12 10.52 -6.72
CA ASN A 181 22.73 11.18 -7.89
C ASN A 181 23.52 10.22 -8.81
N ASP A 182 23.28 8.90 -8.73
CA ASP A 182 23.78 7.90 -9.68
C ASP A 182 22.77 7.73 -10.83
N ILE A 183 22.85 8.68 -11.77
CA ILE A 183 21.93 8.80 -12.91
C ILE A 183 22.03 7.58 -13.84
N ASP A 184 23.23 7.03 -14.03
CA ASP A 184 23.46 5.92 -14.95
C ASP A 184 22.85 4.62 -14.41
N THR A 185 23.07 4.31 -13.13
CA THR A 185 22.44 3.14 -12.50
C THR A 185 20.93 3.31 -12.40
N ALA A 186 20.44 4.51 -12.08
CA ALA A 186 19.01 4.80 -12.05
C ALA A 186 18.33 4.50 -13.40
N LEU A 187 18.96 4.91 -14.52
CA LEU A 187 18.45 4.64 -15.86
C LEU A 187 18.35 3.13 -16.15
N VAL A 188 19.37 2.34 -15.78
CA VAL A 188 19.34 0.88 -15.95
C VAL A 188 18.16 0.26 -15.19
N TYR A 189 17.92 0.72 -13.96
CA TYR A 189 16.81 0.25 -13.14
C TYR A 189 15.45 0.63 -13.74
N PHE A 190 15.26 1.87 -14.21
CA PHE A 190 14.02 2.27 -14.87
C PHE A 190 13.77 1.54 -16.19
N LEU A 191 14.81 1.27 -16.99
CA LEU A 191 14.69 0.46 -18.21
C LEU A 191 14.27 -0.97 -17.89
N ARG A 192 14.78 -1.55 -16.79
CA ARG A 192 14.36 -2.87 -16.34
C ARG A 192 12.91 -2.87 -15.87
N ALA A 193 12.48 -1.84 -15.14
CA ALA A 193 11.08 -1.68 -14.74
C ALA A 193 10.16 -1.54 -15.97
N TYR A 194 10.57 -0.76 -16.98
CA TYR A 194 9.83 -0.57 -18.22
C TYR A 194 9.68 -1.87 -19.02
N LYS A 195 10.74 -2.70 -19.06
CA LYS A 195 10.66 -4.02 -19.71
C LYS A 195 9.64 -4.96 -19.04
N LEU A 196 9.42 -4.81 -17.73
CA LEU A 196 8.46 -5.63 -16.98
C LEU A 196 7.02 -5.13 -17.16
N ASP A 197 6.83 -3.83 -17.39
CA ASP A 197 5.52 -3.22 -17.61
C ASP A 197 5.68 -1.93 -18.44
N PRO A 198 5.57 -2.05 -19.78
CA PRO A 198 5.71 -0.91 -20.69
C PRO A 198 4.58 0.12 -20.58
N ASP A 199 3.43 -0.27 -20.03
CA ASP A 199 2.22 0.55 -19.98
C ASP A 199 2.16 1.44 -18.72
N ASP A 200 3.08 1.26 -17.77
CA ASP A 200 3.17 2.13 -16.59
C ASP A 200 3.67 3.53 -16.96
N GLU A 201 2.75 4.48 -16.98
CA GLU A 201 3.02 5.88 -17.27
C GLU A 201 4.10 6.51 -16.38
N ARG A 202 4.20 6.09 -15.11
CA ARG A 202 5.20 6.65 -14.17
C ARG A 202 6.61 6.32 -14.64
N ILE A 203 6.80 5.10 -15.14
CA ILE A 203 8.10 4.64 -15.66
C ILE A 203 8.43 5.40 -16.95
N SER A 204 7.46 5.51 -17.86
CA SER A 204 7.60 6.26 -19.10
C SER A 204 7.95 7.74 -18.84
N GLN A 205 7.33 8.37 -17.84
CA GLN A 205 7.64 9.73 -17.41
C GLN A 205 9.08 9.85 -16.88
N MET A 206 9.55 8.91 -16.06
CA MET A 206 10.93 8.91 -15.57
C MET A 206 11.92 8.80 -16.74
N LEU A 207 11.74 7.84 -17.65
CA LEU A 207 12.63 7.66 -18.80
C LEU A 207 12.68 8.89 -19.73
N ASN A 208 11.55 9.58 -19.92
CA ASN A 208 11.50 10.81 -20.69
C ASN A 208 12.30 11.95 -20.05
N LYS A 209 12.39 12.02 -18.72
CA LYS A 209 13.27 12.99 -18.03
C LYS A 209 14.74 12.74 -18.36
N PHE A 210 15.20 11.49 -18.36
CA PHE A 210 16.59 11.15 -18.72
C PHE A 210 16.95 11.53 -20.17
N LYS A 211 16.03 11.33 -21.12
CA LYS A 211 16.23 11.75 -22.53
C LYS A 211 16.44 13.26 -22.67
N ARG A 212 15.83 14.07 -21.80
CA ARG A 212 16.01 15.53 -21.78
C ARG A 212 17.33 15.94 -21.15
N ILE A 213 17.80 15.20 -20.15
CA ILE A 213 19.09 15.45 -19.49
C ILE A 213 20.25 15.22 -20.47
N LYS A 214 20.24 14.13 -21.24
CA LYS A 214 21.30 13.82 -22.23
C LYS A 214 21.32 14.71 -23.48
N LYS A 215 20.32 15.58 -23.67
CA LYS A 215 20.24 16.53 -24.80
C LYS A 215 20.72 17.94 -24.43
N LYS A 216 21.09 18.18 -23.17
CA LYS A 216 21.74 19.41 -22.71
C LYS A 216 23.21 19.14 -22.48
#